data_AF-A0A2M8S9G2-F1
#
_entry.id   AF-A0A2M8S9G2-F1
#
_cell.length_a   1.000
_cell.length_b   1.000
_cell.length_c   1.000
_cell.angle_alpha   90.00
_cell.angle_beta   90.00
_cell.angle_gamma   90.00
#
_symmetry.space_group_name_H-M   'P 1'
#
loop_
_entity.id
_entity.type
_entity.pdbx_description
1 polymer ?
#
loop_
_entity_poly.entity_id
_entity_poly.type
_entity_poly.pdbx_seq_one_letter_code
_entity_poly.pdbx_strand_id
1 'polypeptide(L)'
;MAAKIQCPIDLFSRQEEEIAHLTRAINQARTTDQKAPWAQALIEAVDVLLACKQYDQASMDCRLCYNFAELRRKMATLVVKAMRLNR
;
A
#
# COMPACT_ATOMS: atom_id res chain seq x y z
N MET A 1 -1.29 -23.55 -1.32
CA MET A 1 -1.22 -22.43 -2.28
C MET A 1 -1.82 -21.21 -1.60
N ALA A 2 -1.08 -20.10 -1.47
CA ALA A 2 -1.64 -18.86 -0.95
C ALA A 2 -2.66 -18.32 -1.97
N ALA A 3 -3.85 -17.91 -1.52
CA ALA A 3 -4.85 -17.31 -2.39
C ALA A 3 -4.30 -16.00 -2.98
N LYS A 4 -4.34 -15.86 -4.31
CA LYS A 4 -3.89 -14.64 -5.01
C LYS A 4 -5.12 -13.84 -5.43
N ILE A 5 -5.12 -12.54 -5.12
CA ILE A 5 -6.15 -11.61 -5.60
C ILE A 5 -6.12 -11.59 -7.13
N GLN A 6 -7.25 -11.90 -7.76
CA GLN A 6 -7.39 -11.86 -9.21
C GLN A 6 -7.86 -10.47 -9.66
N CYS A 7 -7.05 -9.79 -10.48
CA CYS A 7 -7.37 -8.48 -11.03
C CYS A 7 -7.51 -8.56 -12.55
N PRO A 8 -8.70 -8.34 -13.13
CA PRO A 8 -8.93 -8.48 -14.58
C PRO A 8 -8.06 -7.57 -15.45
N ILE A 9 -7.67 -6.41 -14.92
CA ILE A 9 -6.81 -5.44 -15.60
C ILE A 9 -5.35 -5.50 -15.14
N ASP A 10 -5.00 -6.51 -14.32
CA ASP A 10 -3.67 -6.77 -13.78
C ASP A 10 -3.07 -5.62 -12.93
N LEU A 11 -3.87 -4.60 -12.61
CA LEU A 11 -3.42 -3.43 -11.84
C LEU A 11 -2.84 -3.83 -10.48
N PHE A 12 -3.49 -4.78 -9.80
CA PHE A 12 -3.00 -5.28 -8.51
C PHE A 12 -1.62 -5.93 -8.64
N SER A 13 -1.42 -6.85 -9.58
CA SER A 13 -0.12 -7.54 -9.73
C SER A 13 1.00 -6.55 -10.02
N ARG A 14 0.75 -5.56 -10.88
CA ARG A 14 1.75 -4.54 -11.25
C ARG A 14 2.17 -3.67 -10.06
N GLN A 15 1.24 -3.37 -9.17
CA GLN A 15 1.52 -2.57 -7.98
C GLN A 15 2.07 -3.39 -6.81
N GLU A 16 1.75 -4.68 -6.72
CA GLU A 16 2.13 -5.50 -5.55
C GLU A 16 3.65 -5.62 -5.39
N GLU A 17 4.42 -5.68 -6.48
CA GLU A 17 5.89 -5.74 -6.40
C GLU A 17 6.48 -4.44 -5.79
N GLU A 18 5.99 -3.29 -6.24
CA GLU A 18 6.41 -1.98 -5.73
C GLU A 18 5.97 -1.80 -4.27
N ILE A 19 4.72 -2.10 -3.95
CA ILE A 19 4.18 -2.07 -2.59
C ILE A 19 4.99 -2.98 -1.66
N ALA A 20 5.37 -4.18 -2.10
CA ALA A 20 6.18 -5.12 -1.34
C ALA A 20 7.62 -4.60 -1.13
N HIS A 21 8.22 -3.98 -2.15
CA HIS A 21 9.52 -3.32 -2.02
C HIS A 21 9.47 -2.18 -0.99
N LEU A 22 8.52 -1.26 -1.12
CA LEU A 22 8.36 -0.11 -0.22
C LEU A 22 8.07 -0.54 1.22
N THR A 23 7.22 -1.55 1.40
CA THR A 23 6.94 -2.11 2.73
C THR A 23 8.20 -2.69 3.37
N ARG A 24 9.04 -3.39 2.61
CA ARG A 24 10.33 -3.90 3.11
C ARG A 24 11.29 -2.77 3.49
N ALA A 25 11.38 -1.72 2.66
CA ALA A 25 12.21 -0.55 2.94
C ALA A 25 11.78 0.16 4.23
N ILE A 26 10.46 0.35 4.44
CA ILE A 26 9.92 0.88 5.71
C ILE A 26 10.35 0.00 6.88
N ASN A 27 10.21 -1.32 6.78
CA ASN A 27 10.54 -2.22 7.88
C ASN A 27 12.05 -2.28 8.19
N GLN A 28 12.91 -2.15 7.19
CA GLN A 28 14.37 -2.17 7.34
C GLN A 28 14.96 -0.84 7.84
N ALA A 29 14.30 0.28 7.59
CA ALA A 29 14.72 1.59 8.08
C ALA A 29 14.70 1.64 9.63
N ARG A 30 15.77 2.20 10.23
CA ARG A 30 15.98 2.17 11.68
C ARG A 30 15.29 3.31 12.41
N THR A 31 15.20 4.47 11.79
CA THR A 31 14.60 5.67 12.40
C THR A 31 13.32 6.07 11.68
N THR A 32 12.48 6.83 12.35
CA THR A 32 11.24 7.39 11.75
C THR A 32 11.54 8.31 10.58
N ASP A 33 12.62 9.11 10.66
CA ASP A 33 13.07 9.94 9.53
C ASP A 33 13.46 9.12 8.29
N GLN A 34 14.15 7.99 8.49
CA GLN A 34 14.50 7.09 7.38
C GLN A 34 13.28 6.39 6.79
N LYS A 35 12.24 6.14 7.60
CA LYS A 35 11.00 5.49 7.15
C LYS A 35 10.10 6.45 6.35
N ALA A 36 10.13 7.75 6.65
CA ALA A 36 9.22 8.74 6.10
C ALA A 36 9.17 8.79 4.55
N PRO A 37 10.29 8.86 3.81
CA PRO A 37 10.22 8.88 2.34
C PRO A 37 9.62 7.60 1.76
N TRP A 38 9.93 6.43 2.32
CA TRP A 38 9.36 5.15 1.89
C TRP A 38 7.87 5.05 2.20
N ALA A 39 7.44 5.58 3.35
CA ALA A 39 6.03 5.65 3.70
C ALA A 39 5.25 6.60 2.78
N GLN A 40 5.83 7.74 2.41
CA GLN A 40 5.21 8.65 1.45
C GLN A 40 5.05 7.99 0.08
N ALA A 41 6.10 7.36 -0.44
CA ALA A 41 6.03 6.59 -1.69
C ALA A 41 5.00 5.44 -1.61
N LEU A 42 4.90 4.76 -0.46
CA LEU A 42 3.90 3.71 -0.27
C LEU A 42 2.46 4.25 -0.34
N ILE A 43 2.19 5.45 0.19
CA ILE A 43 0.89 6.11 0.07
C ILE A 43 0.54 6.32 -1.41
N GLU A 44 1.48 6.86 -2.18
CA GLU A 44 1.28 7.14 -3.61
C GLU A 44 1.02 5.85 -4.41
N ALA A 45 1.80 4.79 -4.15
CA ALA A 45 1.61 3.50 -4.82
C ALA A 45 0.25 2.86 -4.50
N VAL A 46 -0.20 2.88 -3.23
CA VAL A 46 -1.50 2.30 -2.86
C VAL A 46 -2.68 3.17 -3.29
N ASP A 47 -2.50 4.49 -3.42
CA ASP A 47 -3.54 5.40 -3.92
C ASP A 47 -3.90 5.07 -5.38
N VAL A 48 -2.96 4.53 -6.18
CA VAL A 48 -3.26 4.00 -7.53
C VAL A 48 -4.27 2.86 -7.46
N LEU A 49 -4.14 1.93 -6.50
CA LEU A 49 -5.09 0.83 -6.32
C LEU A 49 -6.45 1.32 -5.84
N LEU A 50 -6.47 2.29 -4.91
CA LEU A 50 -7.70 2.87 -4.37
C LEU A 50 -8.45 3.71 -5.41
N ALA A 51 -7.75 4.28 -6.39
CA ALA A 51 -8.32 5.06 -7.48
C ALA A 51 -8.77 4.21 -8.69
N CYS A 52 -8.71 2.87 -8.61
CA CYS A 52 -9.03 1.97 -9.70
C CYS A 52 -10.46 2.22 -10.25
N LYS A 53 -10.55 2.63 -11.51
CA LYS A 53 -11.83 2.91 -12.18
C LYS A 53 -12.62 1.66 -12.56
N GLN A 54 -11.99 0.49 -12.51
CA GLN A 54 -12.60 -0.81 -12.79
C GLN A 54 -12.94 -1.57 -11.50
N TYR A 55 -13.01 -0.88 -10.37
CA TYR A 55 -13.42 -1.48 -9.11
C TYR A 55 -14.87 -2.01 -9.21
N ASP A 56 -15.05 -3.28 -8.86
CA ASP A 56 -16.35 -3.92 -8.78
C ASP A 56 -16.66 -4.30 -7.32
N GLN A 57 -17.70 -3.68 -6.74
CA GLN A 57 -18.14 -3.92 -5.37
C GLN A 57 -18.64 -5.36 -5.15
N ALA A 58 -19.16 -6.02 -6.18
CA ALA A 58 -19.63 -7.41 -6.09
C ALA A 58 -18.47 -8.42 -6.07
N SER A 59 -17.35 -8.07 -6.69
CA SER A 59 -16.14 -8.90 -6.72
C SER A 59 -15.46 -8.96 -5.34
N MET A 60 -15.26 -10.18 -4.84
CA MET A 60 -14.51 -10.42 -3.61
C MET A 60 -13.04 -9.97 -3.75
N ASP A 61 -12.42 -10.22 -4.90
CA ASP A 61 -11.02 -9.82 -5.16
C ASP A 61 -10.85 -8.31 -5.17
N CYS A 62 -11.78 -7.57 -5.79
CA CYS A 62 -11.76 -6.11 -5.76
C CYS A 62 -11.89 -5.57 -4.33
N ARG A 63 -12.81 -6.12 -3.54
CA ARG A 63 -12.97 -5.74 -2.12
C ARG A 63 -11.72 -6.03 -1.30
N LEU A 64 -11.10 -7.19 -1.48
CA LEU A 64 -9.85 -7.53 -0.80
C LEU A 64 -8.72 -6.57 -1.20
N CYS A 65 -8.54 -6.33 -2.50
CA CYS A 65 -7.56 -5.38 -3.04
C CYS A 65 -7.72 -4.00 -2.37
N TYR A 66 -8.94 -3.46 -2.39
CA TYR A 66 -9.26 -2.16 -1.80
C TYR A 66 -8.96 -2.13 -0.29
N ASN A 67 -9.41 -3.12 0.46
CA ASN A 67 -9.23 -3.17 1.91
C ASN A 67 -7.74 -3.28 2.29
N PHE A 68 -6.95 -4.08 1.58
CA PHE A 68 -5.51 -4.17 1.83
C PHE A 68 -4.79 -2.88 1.45
N ALA A 69 -5.16 -2.25 0.34
CA ALA A 69 -4.62 -0.96 -0.07
C ALA A 69 -4.93 0.13 0.99
N GLU A 70 -6.16 0.15 1.50
CA GLU A 70 -6.59 1.09 2.54
C GLU A 70 -5.82 0.87 3.86
N LEU A 71 -5.64 -0.38 4.29
CA LEU A 71 -4.86 -0.72 5.48
C LEU A 71 -3.40 -0.25 5.35
N ARG A 72 -2.77 -0.52 4.20
CA ARG A 72 -1.39 -0.12 3.91
C ARG A 72 -1.26 1.41 3.88
N ARG A 73 -2.22 2.12 3.30
CA ARG A 73 -2.28 3.59 3.31
C ARG A 73 -2.36 4.15 4.73
N LYS A 74 -3.23 3.58 5.58
CA LYS A 74 -3.38 3.98 6.98
C LYS A 74 -2.08 3.77 7.76
N MET A 75 -1.43 2.61 7.59
CA MET A 75 -0.12 2.31 8.19
C MET A 75 0.94 3.33 7.76
N ALA A 76 1.10 3.56 6.45
CA ALA A 76 2.08 4.49 5.92
C ALA A 76 1.83 5.94 6.40
N THR A 77 0.56 6.35 6.46
CA THR A 77 0.16 7.65 7.01
C THR A 77 0.55 7.78 8.48
N LEU A 78 0.40 6.72 9.29
CA LEU A 78 0.83 6.72 10.69
C LEU A 78 2.34 6.87 10.81
N VAL A 79 3.12 6.21 9.94
CA VAL A 79 4.58 6.35 9.91
C VAL A 79 5.00 7.80 9.60
N VAL A 80 4.37 8.42 8.59
CA VAL A 80 4.62 9.84 8.24
C VAL A 80 4.23 10.78 9.40
N LYS A 81 3.10 10.52 10.08
CA LYS A 81 2.67 11.30 11.25
C LYS A 81 3.62 11.14 12.43
N ALA A 82 4.10 9.92 12.70
CA ALA A 82 5.03 9.65 13.80
C ALA A 82 6.35 10.41 13.66
N MET A 83 6.83 10.65 12.43
CA MET A 83 7.98 11.52 12.18
C MET A 83 7.75 12.95 12.73
N ARG A 84 6.53 13.49 12.60
CA ARG A 84 6.20 14.84 13.07
C ARG A 84 6.12 14.96 14.60
N LEU A 85 6.03 13.84 15.31
CA LEU A 85 5.99 13.80 16.78
C LEU A 85 7.38 13.67 17.42
N ASN A 86 8.42 13.33 16.64
CA ASN A 86 9.80 13.14 17.13
C ASN A 86 10.72 14.35 16.82
N ARG A 87 10.16 15.46 16.33
CA ARG A 87 10.84 16.76 16.20
C ARG A 87 10.38 17.70 17.30
#